data_AF-A0A133VG72-F1
#
_entry.id   AF-A0A133VG72-F1
#
_cell.length_a   1.000
_cell.length_b   1.000
_cell.length_c   1.000
_cell.angle_alpha   90.00
_cell.angle_beta   90.00
_cell.angle_gamma   90.00
#
_symmetry.space_group_name_H-M   'P 1'
#
loop_
_entity.id
_entity.type
_entity.pdbx_description
1 polymer ?
#
loop_
_entity_poly.entity_id
_entity_poly.type
_entity_poly.pdbx_seq_one_letter_code
_entity_poly.pdbx_strand_id
1 'polypeptide(L)' 'MKESIMVEIEVDLESIANDSKNKEDARQLLNYRLEKSKQKAGEEFKDKYDDLIVEFEKKLDKIWKK' A
#
# COMPACT_ATOMS: atom_id res chain seq x y z
N MET A 1 -13.04 -19.75 2.77
CA MET A 1 -13.01 -18.26 2.81
C MET A 1 -11.88 -17.79 1.93
N LYS A 2 -12.10 -16.72 1.16
CA LYS A 2 -11.02 -16.02 0.44
C LYS A 2 -10.75 -14.73 1.23
N GLU A 3 -9.51 -14.48 1.61
CA GLU A 3 -9.10 -13.21 2.18
C GLU A 3 -8.28 -12.46 1.13
N SER A 4 -8.52 -11.16 1.00
CA SER A 4 -7.83 -10.28 0.05
C SER A 4 -7.26 -9.10 0.79
N ILE A 5 -6.00 -8.78 0.51
CA ILE A 5 -5.34 -7.58 1.02
C ILE A 5 -5.55 -6.47 0.00
N MET A 6 -6.18 -5.38 0.43
CA MET A 6 -6.31 -4.16 -0.35
C MET A 6 -5.48 -3.07 0.32
N VAL A 7 -4.71 -2.36 -0.51
CA VAL A 7 -3.98 -1.16 -0.10
C VAL A 7 -4.31 -0.07 -1.10
N GLU A 8 -4.66 1.10 -0.58
CA GLU A 8 -5.13 2.24 -1.36
C GLU A 8 -4.03 3.30 -1.44
N ILE A 9 -3.86 3.88 -2.63
CA ILE A 9 -2.91 4.95 -2.87
C ILE A 9 -3.69 6.18 -3.29
N GLU A 10 -3.63 7.22 -2.47
CA GLU A 10 -4.24 8.51 -2.75
C GLU A 10 -3.17 9.56 -3.06
N VAL A 11 -3.42 10.37 -4.08
CA VAL A 11 -2.55 11.47 -4.47
C VAL A 11 -3.39 12.72 -4.75
N ASP A 12 -3.06 13.81 -4.07
CA ASP A 12 -3.65 15.12 -4.30
C ASP A 12 -3.05 15.80 -5.55
N LEU A 13 -3.83 15.79 -6.63
CA LEU A 13 -3.46 16.40 -7.91
C LEU A 13 -3.51 17.92 -7.89
N GLU A 14 -4.40 18.52 -7.09
CA GLU A 14 -4.56 19.97 -7.01
C GLU A 14 -3.36 20.59 -6.31
N SER A 15 -2.90 19.99 -5.19
CA SER A 15 -1.65 20.38 -4.55
C SER A 15 -0.46 20.28 -5.51
N ILE A 16 -0.35 19.18 -6.28
CA ILE A 16 0.75 19.04 -7.26
C ILE A 16 0.70 20.17 -8.28
N ALA A 17 -0.47 20.45 -8.86
CA ALA A 17 -0.62 21.49 -9.87
C ALA A 17 -0.24 22.88 -9.32
N ASN A 18 -0.66 23.19 -8.08
CA ASN A 18 -0.37 24.47 -7.43
C ASN A 18 1.11 24.64 -7.04
N ASP A 19 1.78 23.55 -6.66
CA ASP A 19 3.20 23.56 -6.28
C ASP A 19 4.14 23.63 -7.50
N SER A 20 3.60 23.48 -8.72
CA SER A 20 4.39 23.31 -9.94
C SER A 20 4.70 24.63 -10.66
N LYS A 21 5.94 24.76 -11.16
CA LYS A 21 6.36 25.91 -11.98
C LYS A 21 5.92 25.79 -13.44
N ASN A 22 5.77 24.57 -13.94
CA ASN A 22 5.32 24.28 -15.30
C ASN A 22 4.79 22.83 -15.40
N LYS A 23 4.35 22.42 -16.60
CA LYS A 23 3.79 21.07 -16.84
C LYS A 23 4.78 19.92 -16.62
N GLU A 24 6.06 20.14 -16.90
CA GLU A 24 7.08 19.10 -16.72
C GLU A 24 7.36 18.87 -15.23
N ASP A 25 7.52 19.97 -14.49
CA ASP A 25 7.66 19.98 -13.03
C ASP A 25 6.48 19.28 -12.34
N ALA A 26 5.24 19.55 -12.79
CA ALA A 26 4.04 18.86 -12.30
C ALA A 26 4.07 17.35 -12.52
N ARG A 27 4.54 16.90 -13.69
CA ARG A 27 4.68 15.46 -13.98
C ARG A 27 5.75 14.82 -13.11
N GLN A 28 6.87 15.50 -12.89
CA GLN A 28 7.94 15.02 -12.01
C GLN A 28 7.45 14.92 -10.56
N LEU A 29 6.74 15.92 -10.05
CA LEU A 29 6.14 15.92 -8.71
C LEU A 29 5.10 14.81 -8.54
N LEU A 30 4.24 14.59 -9.55
CA LEU A 30 3.29 13.48 -9.55
C LEU A 30 4.00 12.13 -9.45
N ASN A 31 5.00 11.88 -10.31
CA ASN A 31 5.76 10.63 -10.28
C ASN A 31 6.47 10.41 -8.95
N TYR A 32 7.07 11.47 -8.38
CA TYR A 32 7.71 11.41 -7.08
C TYR A 32 6.71 11.04 -5.97
N ARG A 33 5.53 11.68 -5.91
CA ARG A 33 4.50 11.38 -4.91
C ARG A 33 3.92 9.98 -5.09
N LEU A 34 3.73 9.53 -6.33
CA LEU A 34 3.26 8.17 -6.63
C LEU A 34 4.27 7.11 -6.17
N GLU A 35 5.56 7.25 -6.50
CA GLU A 35 6.56 6.28 -6.08
C GLU A 35 6.72 6.24 -4.55
N LYS A 36 6.69 7.39 -3.88
CA LYS A 36 6.71 7.44 -2.41
C LYS A 36 5.48 6.75 -1.80
N SER A 37 4.29 6.99 -2.35
CA SER A 37 3.05 6.39 -1.85
C SER A 37 3.01 4.88 -2.13
N LYS A 38 3.53 4.44 -3.28
CA LYS A 38 3.71 3.03 -3.63
C LYS A 38 4.67 2.30 -2.69
N GLN A 39 5.78 2.93 -2.30
CA GLN A 39 6.70 2.36 -1.31
C GLN A 39 5.98 2.14 0.02
N LYS A 40 5.29 3.17 0.53
CA LYS A 40 4.51 3.07 1.77
C LYS A 40 3.40 2.00 1.67
N ALA A 41 2.70 1.93 0.53
CA ALA A 41 1.70 0.91 0.29
C ALA A 41 2.30 -0.51 0.25
N GLY A 42 3.53 -0.65 -0.23
CA GLY A 42 4.26 -1.91 -0.20
C GLY A 42 4.62 -2.36 1.23
N GLU A 43 5.00 -1.41 2.09
CA GLU A 43 5.21 -1.67 3.53
C GLU A 43 3.90 -2.10 4.20
N GLU A 44 2.81 -1.37 3.99
CA GLU A 44 1.49 -1.71 4.54
C GLU A 44 0.98 -3.07 4.04
N PHE A 45 1.22 -3.38 2.76
CA PHE A 45 0.88 -4.69 2.20
C PHE A 45 1.65 -5.80 2.92
N LYS A 46 2.94 -5.60 3.16
CA LYS A 46 3.79 -6.59 3.85
C LYS A 46 3.30 -6.84 5.27
N ASP A 47 2.97 -5.78 6.01
CA ASP A 47 2.46 -5.92 7.37
C ASP A 47 1.14 -6.71 7.40
N LYS A 48 0.19 -6.36 6.50
CA LYS A 48 -1.08 -7.10 6.36
C LYS A 48 -0.88 -8.56 5.92
N TYR A 49 0.16 -8.82 5.14
CA TYR A 49 0.51 -10.17 4.69
C TYR A 49 1.09 -11.00 5.83
N ASP A 50 1.96 -10.44 6.64
CA ASP A 50 2.54 -11.10 7.82
C ASP A 50 1.43 -11.41 8.85
N ASP A 51 0.48 -10.49 9.06
CA ASP A 51 -0.71 -10.72 9.90
C ASP A 51 -1.55 -11.90 9.39
N LEU A 52 -1.74 -12.02 8.07
CA LEU A 52 -2.48 -13.12 7.46
C LEU A 52 -1.78 -14.47 7.68
N ILE A 53 -0.45 -14.51 7.62
CA ILE A 53 0.32 -15.73 7.94
C ILE A 53 0.06 -16.14 9.38
N VAL A 54 0.16 -15.20 10.32
CA VAL A 54 -0.07 -15.48 11.75
C VAL A 54 -1.48 -16.02 12.00
N GLU A 55 -2.50 -15.42 11.37
CA GLU A 55 -3.88 -15.91 11.48
C GLU A 55 -4.07 -17.29 10.85
N PHE A 56 -3.36 -17.59 9.76
CA PHE A 56 -3.36 -18.90 9.14
C PHE A 56 -2.70 -19.96 10.02
N GLU A 57 -1.54 -19.67 10.62
CA GLU A 57 -0.85 -20.56 11.55
C GLU A 57 -1.72 -20.88 12.77
N LYS A 58 -2.40 -19.88 13.35
CA LYS A 58 -3.37 -20.10 14.44
C LYS A 58 -4.52 -21.03 14.02
N LYS A 59 -4.97 -20.96 12.77
CA LYS A 59 -5.99 -21.87 12.24
C LYS A 59 -5.44 -23.29 12.08
N LEU A 60 -4.20 -23.45 11.60
CA LEU A 60 -3.54 -24.77 11.50
C LEU A 60 -3.36 -25.42 12.88
N ASP A 61 -2.89 -24.66 13.86
CA ASP A 61 -2.71 -25.11 15.23
C ASP A 61 -4.00 -25.70 15.85
N LYS A 62 -5.14 -25.09 15.56
CA LYS A 62 -6.46 -25.59 16.00
C LYS A 62 -6.88 -26.89 15.32
N ILE A 63 -6.43 -27.11 14.09
CA ILE A 63 -6.73 -28.33 13.33
C ILE A 63 -5.84 -29.49 13.77
N TRP A 64 -4.56 -29.21 14.04
CA TRP A 64 -3.54 -30.23 14.31
C TRP A 64 -3.20 -30.46 15.79
N LYS A 65 -3.73 -29.68 16.74
CA LYS A 65 -3.72 -30.03 18.19
C LYS A 65 -4.84 -31.02 18.58
N LYS A 66 -5.25 -31.88 17.63
CA LYS A 66 -6.01 -33.12 17.86
C LYS A 66 -5.07 -34.30 17.78
#